data_AF-A0A8E3APN0-F1
#
_entry.id   AF-A0A8E3APN0-F1
#
_cell.length_a   1.000
_cell.length_b   1.000
_cell.length_c   1.000
_cell.angle_alpha   90.00
_cell.angle_beta   90.00
_cell.angle_gamma   90.00
#
_symmetry.space_group_name_H-M   'P 1'
#
loop_
_entity.id
_entity.type
_entity.pdbx_description
1 polymer ?
#
loop_
_entity_poly.entity_id
_entity_poly.type
_entity_poly.pdbx_seq_one_letter_code
_entity_poly.pdbx_strand_id
1 'polypeptide(L)'
;MVQSRHGRFGSPGKVFAVALGCDIAHAGRLVYSQGLDLGDRAAVTPIGAGCKICPREECSQRAFPMLGRPLAADPGRAQFSPYAPARAPSA
;
A
#
# COMPACT_ATOMS: atom_id res chain seq x y z
N MET A 1 5.62 -12.56 -13.04
CA MET A 1 7.07 -12.29 -12.87
C MET A 1 7.73 -12.44 -14.24
N VAL A 2 8.37 -11.39 -14.73
CA VAL A 2 9.04 -11.36 -16.05
C VAL A 2 10.52 -11.62 -15.82
N GLN A 3 11.09 -12.58 -16.52
CA GLN A 3 12.52 -12.88 -16.44
C GLN A 3 13.15 -12.67 -17.81
N SER A 4 14.28 -11.98 -17.87
CA SER A 4 15.07 -11.90 -19.09
C SER A 4 16.27 -12.85 -18.98
N ARG A 5 16.46 -13.70 -19.99
CA ARG A 5 17.59 -14.63 -20.09
C ARG A 5 18.73 -14.07 -20.94
N HIS A 6 19.02 -12.78 -20.80
CA HIS A 6 20.18 -12.16 -21.41
C HIS A 6 21.36 -12.24 -20.42
N GLY A 7 22.25 -13.20 -20.63
CA GLY A 7 23.41 -13.44 -19.78
C GLY A 7 24.19 -14.68 -20.22
N ARG A 8 25.43 -14.83 -19.74
CA ARG A 8 26.24 -16.03 -19.98
C ARG A 8 25.93 -17.10 -18.92
N PHE A 9 26.30 -18.35 -19.18
CA PHE A 9 26.24 -19.41 -18.18
C PHE A 9 26.88 -18.94 -16.87
N GLY A 10 26.17 -19.10 -15.74
CA GLY A 10 26.60 -18.63 -14.41
C GLY A 10 26.27 -17.16 -14.07
N SER A 11 25.71 -16.37 -14.98
CA SER A 11 25.30 -14.98 -14.67
C SER A 11 23.98 -14.93 -13.88
N PRO A 12 23.83 -14.03 -12.87
CA PRO A 12 22.57 -13.86 -12.15
C PRO A 12 21.44 -13.42 -13.08
N GLY A 13 20.29 -14.10 -12.99
CA GLY A 13 19.09 -13.72 -13.73
C GLY A 13 18.52 -12.37 -13.26
N LYS A 14 17.85 -11.65 -14.16
CA LYS A 14 17.09 -10.43 -13.81
C LYS A 14 15.60 -10.75 -13.77
N VAL A 15 14.96 -10.28 -12.71
CA VAL A 15 13.56 -10.58 -12.40
C VAL A 15 12.81 -9.27 -12.22
N PHE A 16 11.68 -9.13 -12.92
CA PHE A 16 10.87 -7.92 -12.91
C PHE A 16 9.39 -8.24 -12.64
N ALA A 17 8.66 -7.23 -12.20
CA ALA A 17 7.20 -7.21 -12.17
C ALA A 17 6.71 -6.04 -13.02
N VAL A 18 5.70 -6.29 -13.85
CA VAL A 18 5.06 -5.27 -14.70
C VAL A 18 3.63 -5.13 -14.21
N ALA A 19 3.19 -3.90 -14.01
CA ALA A 19 1.84 -3.56 -13.60
C ALA A 19 1.24 -2.55 -14.60
N LEU A 20 -0.05 -2.67 -14.84
CA LEU A 20 -0.85 -1.74 -15.63
C LEU A 20 -2.00 -1.26 -14.76
N GLY A 21 -2.33 0.03 -14.82
CA GLY A 21 -3.39 0.63 -14.04
C GLY A 21 -4.22 1.59 -14.88
N CYS A 22 -5.51 1.70 -14.55
CA CYS A 22 -6.43 2.67 -15.12
C CYS A 22 -7.35 3.21 -14.02
N ASP A 23 -8.10 4.27 -14.34
CA ASP A 23 -9.18 4.72 -13.46
C ASP A 23 -10.26 3.63 -13.34
N ILE A 24 -10.89 3.53 -12.17
CA ILE A 24 -11.96 2.56 -11.91
C ILE A 24 -13.14 2.73 -12.88
N ALA A 25 -13.41 3.97 -13.33
CA ALA A 25 -14.42 4.29 -14.32
C ALA A 25 -14.20 3.59 -15.68
N HIS A 26 -12.99 3.09 -15.94
CA HIS A 26 -12.65 2.37 -17.17
C HIS A 26 -12.42 0.87 -16.96
N ALA A 27 -12.38 0.40 -15.71
CA ALA A 27 -11.98 -0.97 -15.40
C ALA A 27 -12.92 -2.02 -16.00
N GLY A 28 -14.22 -1.71 -16.13
CA GLY A 28 -15.22 -2.59 -16.76
C GLY A 28 -14.96 -2.92 -18.24
N ARG A 29 -14.03 -2.20 -18.89
CA ARG A 29 -13.59 -2.49 -20.27
C ARG A 29 -12.47 -3.54 -20.34
N LEU A 30 -11.89 -3.91 -19.19
CA LEU A 30 -10.81 -4.88 -19.08
C LEU A 30 -11.37 -6.26 -18.76
N VAL A 31 -10.91 -7.30 -19.45
CA VAL A 31 -11.29 -8.70 -19.14
C VAL A 31 -10.98 -9.07 -17.68
N TYR A 32 -9.97 -8.44 -17.08
CA TYR A 32 -9.57 -8.64 -15.69
C TYR A 32 -10.58 -8.11 -14.65
N SER A 33 -11.61 -7.36 -15.07
CA SER A 33 -12.69 -6.93 -14.19
C SER A 33 -13.83 -7.94 -14.06
N GLN A 34 -13.80 -9.02 -14.84
CA GLN A 34 -14.87 -10.02 -14.86
C GLN A 34 -15.08 -10.63 -13.47
N GLY A 35 -16.32 -10.55 -12.97
CA GLY A 35 -16.70 -11.08 -11.66
C GLY A 35 -16.39 -10.17 -10.47
N LEU A 36 -15.85 -8.97 -10.69
CA LEU A 36 -15.65 -7.97 -9.65
C LEU A 36 -16.82 -6.99 -9.59
N ASP A 37 -17.30 -6.70 -8.38
CA ASP A 37 -18.18 -5.56 -8.15
C ASP A 37 -17.33 -4.28 -8.08
N LEU A 38 -17.26 -3.56 -9.20
CA LEU A 38 -16.50 -2.32 -9.30
C LEU A 38 -17.16 -1.13 -8.57
N GLY A 39 -18.42 -1.28 -8.14
CA GLY A 39 -19.16 -0.27 -7.40
C GLY A 39 -19.00 -0.37 -5.88
N ASP A 40 -18.60 -1.55 -5.37
CA ASP A 40 -18.42 -1.76 -3.94
C ASP A 40 -17.16 -1.04 -3.41
N ARG A 41 -17.39 0.10 -2.77
CA ARG A 41 -16.31 0.90 -2.15
C ARG A 41 -15.69 0.21 -0.94
N ALA A 42 -16.39 -0.71 -0.28
CA ALA A 42 -15.86 -1.44 0.87
C ALA A 42 -14.84 -2.51 0.45
N ALA A 43 -14.97 -3.06 -0.76
CA ALA A 43 -14.02 -4.00 -1.35
C ALA A 43 -12.71 -3.34 -1.81
N VAL A 44 -12.64 -2.01 -1.87
CA VAL A 44 -11.44 -1.29 -2.32
C VAL A 44 -10.33 -1.46 -1.29
N THR A 45 -9.23 -2.09 -1.69
CA THR A 45 -8.01 -2.15 -0.86
C THR A 45 -7.44 -0.75 -0.70
N PRO A 46 -7.43 -0.17 0.52
CA PRO A 46 -6.82 1.12 0.71
C PRO A 46 -5.29 0.95 0.58
N ILE A 47 -4.66 1.77 -0.24
CA ILE A 47 -3.20 1.82 -0.42
C ILE A 47 -2.71 3.27 -0.37
N GLY A 48 -1.40 3.49 -0.29
CA GLY A 48 -0.79 4.81 -0.34
C GLY A 48 0.55 4.76 -1.07
N ALA A 49 1.06 5.92 -1.50
CA ALA A 49 2.28 6.01 -2.31
C ALA A 49 3.58 5.61 -1.57
N GLY A 50 3.56 5.64 -0.24
CA GLY A 50 4.68 5.22 0.60
C GLY A 50 4.49 5.67 2.05
N CYS A 51 4.96 4.89 3.01
CA CYS A 51 4.66 5.12 4.44
C CYS A 51 5.02 6.55 4.93
N LYS A 52 6.16 7.09 4.46
CA LYS A 52 6.66 8.42 4.83
C LYS A 52 5.77 9.57 4.39
N ILE A 53 4.88 9.37 3.42
CA ILE A 53 4.01 10.42 2.87
C ILE A 53 2.52 10.03 2.91
N CYS A 54 2.22 8.80 3.36
CA CYS A 54 0.86 8.29 3.40
C CYS A 54 0.12 8.85 4.63
N PRO A 55 -1.04 9.52 4.46
CA PRO A 55 -1.78 10.14 5.55
C PRO A 55 -2.59 9.17 6.40
N ARG A 56 -2.70 7.89 6.02
CA ARG A 56 -3.58 6.91 6.66
C ARG A 56 -3.17 6.58 8.10
N GLU A 57 -4.01 6.87 9.08
CA GLU A 57 -3.65 6.70 10.49
C GLU A 57 -3.79 5.24 10.97
N GLU A 58 -4.75 4.51 10.40
CA GLU A 58 -5.06 3.12 10.73
C GLU A 58 -4.50 2.16 9.66
N CYS A 59 -3.20 1.92 9.70
CA CYS A 59 -2.51 1.03 8.76
C CYS A 59 -1.59 0.07 9.52
N SER A 60 -2.06 -1.14 9.78
CA SER A 60 -1.29 -2.20 10.44
C SER A 60 0.02 -2.55 9.73
N GLN A 61 0.08 -2.34 8.40
CA GLN A 61 1.26 -2.59 7.58
C GLN A 61 2.22 -1.38 7.49
N ARG A 62 2.01 -0.33 8.28
CA ARG A 62 2.86 0.88 8.23
C ARG A 62 4.29 0.57 8.68
N ALA A 63 5.24 0.74 7.76
CA ALA A 63 6.66 0.50 8.03
C ALA A 63 7.42 1.72 8.59
N PHE A 64 6.99 2.94 8.25
CA PHE A 64 7.64 4.19 8.66
C PHE A 64 6.65 5.26 9.11
N PRO A 65 7.05 6.16 10.02
CA PRO A 65 6.27 7.34 10.37
C PRO A 65 6.13 8.30 9.18
N MET A 66 5.05 9.08 9.16
CA MET A 66 4.87 10.14 8.16
C MET A 66 5.82 11.31 8.45
N LEU A 67 6.42 11.86 7.41
CA LEU A 67 7.29 13.03 7.51
C LEU A 67 6.48 14.26 7.93
N GLY A 68 7.08 15.10 8.78
CA GLY A 68 6.47 16.34 9.27
C GLY A 68 5.35 16.13 10.31
N ARG A 69 5.05 14.89 10.71
CA ARG A 69 4.10 14.63 11.80
C ARG A 69 4.84 14.24 13.09
N PRO A 70 4.44 14.80 14.25
CA PRO A 70 5.03 14.43 15.52
C PRO A 70 4.68 12.98 15.87
N LEU A 71 5.66 12.27 16.43
CA LEU A 71 5.45 10.94 16.97
C LEU A 71 5.16 11.04 18.46
N ALA A 72 4.02 10.49 18.86
CA ALA A 72 3.65 10.36 20.25
C ALA A 72 3.97 8.94 20.72
N ALA A 73 5.18 8.76 21.24
CA ALA A 73 5.54 7.53 21.93
C ALA A 73 4.94 7.57 23.35
N ASP A 74 4.10 6.59 23.67
CA ASP A 74 3.49 6.43 24.98
C ASP A 74 3.75 4.98 25.46
N PRO A 75 4.62 4.79 26.47
CA PRO A 75 4.92 3.46 27.02
C PRO A 75 3.70 2.73 27.59
N GLY A 76 2.66 3.45 28.02
CA GLY A 76 1.43 2.88 28.56
C GLY A 76 0.43 2.45 27.49
N ARG A 77 0.70 2.71 26.20
CA ARG A 77 -0.25 2.52 25.12
C ARG A 77 0.28 1.54 24.06
N ALA A 78 -0.30 0.35 24.04
CA ALA A 78 -0.17 -0.57 22.90
C ALA A 78 -1.19 -0.20 21.82
N GLN A 79 -0.72 0.00 20.58
CA GLN A 79 -1.57 0.34 19.44
C GLN A 79 -1.44 -0.75 18.36
N PHE A 80 -2.53 -1.07 17.69
CA PHE A 80 -2.52 -2.05 16.61
C PHE A 80 -1.77 -1.56 15.36
N SER A 81 -1.87 -0.26 15.05
CA SER A 81 -1.16 0.36 13.93
C SER A 81 0.16 0.97 14.38
N PRO A 82 1.31 0.57 13.80
CA PRO A 82 2.60 1.20 14.07
C PRO A 82 2.54 2.70 13.76
N TYR A 83 3.24 3.54 14.55
CA TYR A 83 3.32 5.00 14.36
C TYR A 83 1.97 5.70 14.24
N ALA A 84 0.89 5.11 14.77
CA ALA A 84 -0.39 5.77 14.82
C ALA A 84 -0.28 7.07 15.65
N PRO A 85 -0.97 8.13 15.22
CA PRO A 85 -0.90 9.40 15.92
C PRO A 85 -1.44 9.29 17.35
N ALA A 86 -1.03 10.22 18.22
CA ALA A 86 -1.72 10.42 19.48
C ALA A 86 -3.20 10.66 19.19
N ARG A 87 -4.07 9.87 19.81
CA ARG A 87 -5.50 10.17 19.79
C ARG A 87 -5.66 11.47 20.56
N ALA A 88 -6.27 12.50 19.95
CA ALA A 88 -6.62 13.71 20.69
C ALA A 88 -7.51 13.31 21.89
N PRO A 89 -7.35 13.93 23.07
CA PRO A 89 -8.25 13.68 24.17
C PRO A 89 -9.68 13.98 23.70
N SER A 90 -10.58 13.01 23.87
CA SER A 90 -12.01 13.23 23.74
C SER A 90 -12.42 14.28 24.76
N ALA A 91 -12.94 15.41 24.29
CA ALA A 91 -13.65 16.36 25.13
C ALA A 91 -14.93 15.74 25.71
#